data_AF-A0AAU3G5T6-F1
#
_entry.id   AF-A0AAU3G5T6-F1
#
_cell.length_a   1.000
_cell.length_b   1.000
_cell.length_c   1.000
_cell.angle_alpha   90.00
_cell.angle_beta   90.00
_cell.angle_gamma   90.00
#
_symmetry.space_group_name_H-M   'P 1'
#
loop_
_entity.id
_entity.type
_entity.pdbx_description
1 polymer ?
#
loop_
_entity_poly.entity_id
_entity_poly.type
_entity_poly.pdbx_seq_one_letter_code
_entity_poly.pdbx_strand_id
1 'polypeptide(L)' 'MMTRRVAGFLLALAAFMVFEWINLGFNLADGHPTAFYVVHGILIAVNLILALAIGAIGWRAWRAAPRDARI' A
#
# COMPACT_ATOMS: atom_id res chain seq x y z
N MET A 1 -16.24 14.97 -2.91
CA MET A 1 -15.49 14.50 -4.11
C MET A 1 -14.03 14.32 -3.74
N MET A 2 -13.40 13.21 -4.15
CA MET A 2 -11.96 13.00 -3.97
C MET A 2 -11.18 13.86 -4.98
N THR A 3 -10.19 14.64 -4.54
CA THR A 3 -9.37 15.43 -5.47
C THR A 3 -8.28 14.56 -6.11
N ARG A 4 -7.74 14.99 -7.27
CA ARG A 4 -6.59 14.32 -7.90
C ARG A 4 -5.41 14.21 -6.94
N ARG A 5 -5.15 15.25 -6.13
CA ARG A 5 -4.05 15.26 -5.15
C ARG A 5 -4.20 14.14 -4.13
N VAL A 6 -5.40 13.96 -3.57
CA VAL A 6 -5.66 12.88 -2.60
C VAL A 6 -5.61 11.51 -3.28
N ALA A 7 -6.16 11.37 -4.49
CA ALA A 7 -6.04 10.12 -5.25
C ALA A 7 -4.58 9.75 -5.54
N GLY A 8 -3.74 10.74 -5.89
CA GLY A 8 -2.30 10.55 -6.08
C GLY A 8 -1.59 10.16 -4.79
N PHE A 9 -1.94 10.79 -3.66
CA PHE A 9 -1.44 10.40 -2.35
C PHE A 9 -1.77 8.94 -2.02
N LEU A 10 -3.02 8.49 -2.25
CA LEU A 10 -3.42 7.11 -1.99
C LEU A 10 -2.64 6.10 -2.84
N LEU A 11 -2.37 6.44 -4.11
CA LEU A 11 -1.56 5.61 -4.98
C LEU A 11 -0.11 5.53 -4.50
N ALA A 12 0.48 6.67 -4.11
CA ALA A 12 1.84 6.70 -3.56
C ALA A 12 1.94 5.93 -2.25
N LEU A 13 0.96 6.08 -1.35
CA LEU A 13 0.88 5.34 -0.10
C LEU A 13 0.77 3.84 -0.35
N ALA A 14 -0.10 3.40 -1.28
CA ALA A 14 -0.21 2.00 -1.64
C ALA A 14 1.12 1.44 -2.18
N ALA A 15 1.82 2.19 -3.04
CA ALA A 15 3.13 1.79 -3.55
C ALA A 15 4.19 1.70 -2.43
N PHE A 16 4.20 2.67 -1.52
CA PHE A 16 5.10 2.66 -0.36
C PHE A 16 4.84 1.47 0.57
N MET A 17 3.57 1.16 0.85
CA MET A 17 3.21 -0.02 1.64
C MET A 17 3.73 -1.30 0.96
N VAL A 18 3.50 -1.48 -0.34
CA VAL A 18 4.03 -2.66 -1.04
C VAL A 18 5.55 -2.75 -0.91
N PHE A 19 6.25 -1.63 -1.10
CA PHE A 19 7.70 -1.58 -0.96
C PHE A 19 8.17 -1.96 0.46
N GLU A 20 7.61 -1.34 1.49
CA GLU A 20 7.99 -1.55 2.90
C GLU A 20 7.76 -3.02 3.32
N TRP A 21 6.59 -3.56 3.03
CA TRP A 21 6.21 -4.90 3.50
C TRP A 21 6.92 -6.02 2.74
N ILE A 22 7.22 -5.82 1.45
CA ILE A 22 8.11 -6.74 0.71
C ILE A 22 9.53 -6.67 1.27
N ASN A 23 10.03 -5.46 1.51
CA ASN A 23 11.37 -5.29 2.08
C ASN A 23 11.48 -5.91 3.47
N LEU A 24 10.47 -5.77 4.33
CA LEU A 24 10.41 -6.48 5.60
C LEU A 24 10.52 -7.98 5.38
N GLY A 25 9.73 -8.56 4.47
CA GLY A 25 9.78 -9.98 4.14
C GLY A 25 11.19 -10.50 3.79
N PHE A 26 11.98 -9.72 3.05
CA PHE A 26 13.37 -10.06 2.74
C PHE A 26 14.35 -9.84 3.88
N ASN A 27 14.03 -8.94 4.82
CA ASN A 27 14.91 -8.57 5.93
C ASN A 27 14.54 -9.28 7.25
N LEU A 28 13.64 -10.26 7.22
CA LEU A 28 13.46 -11.16 8.37
C LEU A 28 14.72 -12.01 8.51
N ALA A 29 15.52 -11.73 9.54
CA ALA A 29 16.69 -12.52 9.86
C ALA A 29 16.32 -13.90 10.43
N ASP A 30 17.24 -14.85 10.28
CA ASP A 30 17.13 -16.15 10.92
C ASP A 30 17.45 -16.07 12.42
N GLY A 31 17.02 -17.08 13.18
CA GLY A 31 17.34 -17.22 14.60
C GLY A 31 16.25 -16.75 15.58
N HIS A 32 15.04 -16.48 15.09
CA HIS A 32 13.90 -16.12 15.94
C HIS A 32 12.96 -17.31 16.22
N PRO A 33 12.09 -17.25 17.25
CA PRO A 33 11.07 -18.27 17.48
C PRO A 33 10.04 -18.32 16.34
N THR A 34 9.41 -19.47 16.08
CA THR A 34 8.39 -19.62 15.02
C THR A 34 7.28 -18.57 15.09
N ALA A 35 6.82 -18.23 16.31
CA ALA A 35 5.78 -17.22 16.51
C ALA A 35 6.17 -15.83 15.95
N PHE A 36 7.45 -15.47 15.96
CA PHE A 36 7.95 -14.24 15.36
C PHE A 36 7.65 -14.22 13.86
N TYR A 37 8.01 -15.28 13.13
CA TYR A 37 7.77 -15.38 11.69
C TYR A 37 6.28 -15.42 11.35
N VAL A 38 5.46 -16.11 12.15
CA VAL A 38 4.01 -16.17 11.95
C VAL A 38 3.37 -14.79 12.06
N VAL A 39 3.68 -14.03 13.11
CA VAL A 39 3.12 -12.68 13.31
C VAL A 39 3.54 -11.75 12.17
N HIS A 40 4.81 -11.73 11.80
CA HIS A 40 5.29 -10.86 10.73
C HIS A 40 4.74 -11.29 9.37
N GLY A 41 4.61 -12.59 9.11
CA GLY A 41 3.98 -13.11 7.89
C GLY A 41 2.53 -12.63 7.76
N ILE A 42 1.75 -12.68 8.85
CA ILE A 42 0.38 -12.16 8.88
C ILE A 42 0.37 -10.64 8.63
N LEU A 43 1.25 -9.88 9.31
CA LEU A 43 1.35 -8.43 9.13
C LEU A 43 1.66 -8.06 7.68
N ILE A 44 2.62 -8.73 7.04
CA ILE A 44 2.95 -8.56 5.62
C ILE A 44 1.73 -8.85 4.75
N ALA A 45 1.11 -10.03 4.92
CA ALA A 45 -0.02 -10.45 4.08
C ALA A 45 -1.21 -9.48 4.17
N VAL A 46 -1.62 -9.09 5.38
CA VAL A 46 -2.74 -8.17 5.60
C VAL A 46 -2.44 -6.80 5.01
N ASN A 47 -1.23 -6.26 5.23
CA ASN A 47 -0.90 -4.95 4.69
C ASN A 47 -0.77 -4.92 3.17
N LEU A 48 -0.30 -6.00 2.53
CA LEU A 48 -0.32 -6.09 1.08
C LEU A 48 -1.75 -6.10 0.53
N ILE A 49 -2.69 -6.80 1.19
CA ILE A 49 -4.11 -6.75 0.83
C ILE A 49 -4.67 -5.32 0.98
N LEU A 50 -4.34 -4.64 2.08
CA LEU A 50 -4.75 -3.25 2.29
C LEU A 50 -4.14 -2.31 1.24
N ALA A 51 -2.88 -2.49 0.88
CA ALA A 51 -2.22 -1.71 -0.16
C ALA A 51 -2.93 -1.88 -1.51
N LEU A 52 -3.32 -3.10 -1.88
CA LEU A 52 -4.10 -3.37 -3.08
C LEU A 52 -5.47 -2.69 -3.04
N ALA A 53 -6.17 -2.75 -1.91
CA ALA A 53 -7.48 -2.10 -1.74
C ALA A 53 -7.37 -0.57 -1.85
N ILE A 54 -6.42 0.05 -1.15
CA ILE A 54 -6.16 1.50 -1.21
C ILE A 54 -5.75 1.90 -2.63
N GLY A 55 -4.86 1.13 -3.26
CA GLY A 55 -4.42 1.36 -4.63
C GLY A 55 -5.59 1.31 -5.62
N ALA A 56 -6.49 0.34 -5.49
CA ALA A 56 -7.70 0.25 -6.32
C ALA A 56 -8.62 1.46 -6.13
N ILE A 57 -8.80 1.92 -4.88
CA ILE A 57 -9.60 3.13 -4.57
C ILE A 57 -8.94 4.37 -5.18
N GLY A 58 -7.64 4.57 -4.95
CA GLY A 58 -6.87 5.69 -5.49
C GLY A 58 -6.89 5.72 -7.02
N TRP A 59 -6.75 4.55 -7.66
CA TRP A 59 -6.78 4.41 -9.10
C TRP A 59 -8.15 4.77 -9.70
N ARG A 60 -9.23 4.28 -9.09
CA ARG A 60 -10.60 4.63 -9.50
C ARG A 60 -10.86 6.12 -9.36
N ALA A 61 -10.46 6.72 -8.23
CA ALA A 61 -10.62 8.15 -7.98
C ALA A 61 -9.80 9.01 -8.97
N TRP A 62 -8.56 8.59 -9.28
CA TRP A 62 -7.70 9.29 -10.23
C TRP A 62 -8.27 9.30 -11.65
N ARG A 63 -8.85 8.17 -12.09
CA ARG A 63 -9.51 8.07 -13.41
C ARG A 63 -10.82 8.86 -13.48
N ALA A 64 -11.57 8.92 -12.39
CA ALA A 64 -12.84 9.66 -12.32
C ALA A 64 -12.64 11.18 -12.20
N ALA A 65 -11.46 11.63 -11.78
CA ALA A 65 -11.20 13.06 -11.62
C ALA A 65 -11.01 13.75 -12.99
N PRO A 66 -11.76 14.84 -13.28
CA PRO A 66 -11.60 15.62 -14.50
C PRO A 66 -10.14 16.04 -14.71
N ARG A 67 -9.66 16.03 -15.97
CA ARG A 67 -8.26 16.35 -16.30
C ARG A 67 -7.91 17.84 -16.17
N ASP A 68 -8.89 18.74 -16.07
CA ASP A 68 -8.67 20.17 -16.08
C ASP A 68 -9.39 20.88 -14.92
N ALA A 69 -8.64 21.31 -13.92
CA ALA A 69 -8.89 22.62 -13.32
C ALA A 69 -7.74 23.50 -13.81
N ARG A 70 -7.95 24.16 -14.95
CA ARG A 70 -7.08 25.24 -15.41
C ARG A 70 -6.98 26.25 -14.28
N ILE A 71 -5.78 26.48 -13.79
CA ILE A 71 -5.40 27.67 -13.03
C ILE A 71 -4.65 28.56 -14.01
#